data_AF-H1W0N1-F1
#
_entry.id   AF-H1W0N1-F1
#
_cell.length_a   1.000
_cell.length_b   1.000
_cell.length_c   1.000
_cell.angle_alpha   90.00
_cell.angle_beta   90.00
_cell.angle_gamma   90.00
#
_symmetry.space_group_name_H-M   'P 1'
#
loop_
_entity.id
_entity.type
_entity.pdbx_description
1 polymer ?
#
loop_
_entity_poly.entity_id
_entity_poly.type
_entity_poly.pdbx_seq_one_letter_code
_entity_poly.pdbx_strand_id
1 'polypeptide(L)'
;MEPLNVLMVGTGEYTTGFVGGGASGSDKKVGVVGLTLFDLRRRGKVNQLGMVGVNGTKFPAIREHLDKNITQVYNGLDTSFDSYPANDKKDSDSYKTAIDALKAGDAITIFTPDTTHYPIALYAIERGIH
;
A
#
# COMPACT_ATOMS: atom_id res chain seq x y z
N MET A 1 14.32 10.33 15.82
CA MET A 1 13.28 9.28 15.74
C MET A 1 13.54 8.51 14.47
N GLU A 2 13.60 7.18 14.51
CA GLU A 2 13.74 6.39 13.28
C GLU A 2 12.52 6.60 12.36
N PRO A 3 12.69 6.66 11.03
CA PRO A 3 11.54 6.73 10.13
C PRO A 3 10.70 5.45 10.20
N LEU A 4 9.38 5.61 10.18
CA LEU A 4 8.40 4.52 10.31
C LEU A 4 8.41 3.63 9.06
N ASN A 5 8.23 2.31 9.22
CA ASN A 5 7.74 1.51 8.10
C ASN A 5 6.22 1.62 8.04
N VAL A 6 5.66 1.62 6.84
CA VAL A 6 4.22 1.77 6.65
C VAL A 6 3.66 0.71 5.72
N LEU A 7 2.62 0.01 6.17
CA LEU A 7 1.86 -0.93 5.36
C LEU A 7 0.54 -0.30 4.90
N MET A 8 0.34 -0.25 3.58
CA MET A 8 -0.92 0.15 2.97
C MET A 8 -1.81 -1.07 2.76
N VAL A 9 -2.84 -1.21 3.59
CA VAL A 9 -3.85 -2.26 3.49
C VAL A 9 -4.97 -1.82 2.55
N GLY A 10 -5.04 -2.45 1.39
CA GLY A 10 -5.91 -2.06 0.28
C GLY A 10 -5.11 -1.48 -0.89
N THR A 11 -5.28 -2.06 -2.07
CA THR A 11 -4.49 -1.75 -3.29
C THR A 11 -5.31 -1.10 -4.40
N GLY A 12 -6.53 -0.68 -4.08
CA GLY A 12 -7.47 -0.07 -5.03
C GLY A 12 -7.21 1.42 -5.28
N GLU A 13 -8.23 2.06 -5.83
CA GLU A 13 -8.17 3.44 -6.34
C GLU A 13 -7.62 4.47 -5.34
N TYR A 14 -8.05 4.43 -4.08
CA TYR A 14 -7.58 5.38 -3.06
C TYR A 14 -6.07 5.27 -2.81
N THR A 15 -5.54 4.05 -2.83
CA THR A 15 -4.12 3.80 -2.55
C THR A 15 -3.25 4.02 -3.77
N THR A 16 -3.63 3.42 -4.90
CA THR A 16 -2.77 3.30 -6.09
C THR A 16 -3.32 4.01 -7.32
N GLY A 17 -4.57 4.47 -7.30
CA GLY A 17 -5.29 4.96 -8.49
C GLY A 17 -5.66 3.86 -9.48
N PHE A 18 -5.33 2.59 -9.20
CA PHE A 18 -5.53 1.48 -10.13
C PHE A 18 -6.92 0.86 -10.01
N VAL A 19 -7.65 0.80 -11.14
CA VAL A 19 -8.98 0.18 -11.25
C VAL A 19 -9.03 -0.87 -12.37
N GLY A 20 -8.16 -1.88 -12.34
CA GLY A 20 -8.35 -3.20 -12.96
C GLY A 20 -8.67 -3.31 -14.46
N GLY A 21 -8.67 -2.22 -15.23
CA GLY A 21 -9.09 -2.22 -16.64
C GLY A 21 -9.45 -0.86 -17.25
N GLY A 22 -9.34 0.25 -16.49
CA GLY A 22 -9.54 1.61 -17.01
C GLY A 22 -8.83 2.65 -16.17
N ALA A 23 -8.70 3.87 -16.69
CA ALA A 23 -8.32 5.01 -15.86
C ALA A 23 -9.47 5.32 -14.90
N SER A 24 -9.17 5.57 -13.63
CA SER A 24 -10.16 6.08 -12.69
C SER A 24 -10.84 7.33 -13.27
N GLY A 25 -12.17 7.35 -13.23
CA GLY A 25 -13.00 8.49 -13.61
C GLY A 25 -13.06 9.57 -12.53
N SER A 26 -12.47 9.33 -11.35
CA SER A 26 -12.40 10.32 -10.28
C SER A 26 -11.12 11.17 -10.36
N ASP A 27 -11.03 12.17 -9.51
CA ASP A 27 -9.85 13.02 -9.30
C ASP A 27 -8.64 12.25 -8.73
N LYS A 28 -8.82 10.99 -8.32
CA LYS A 28 -7.80 10.13 -7.69
C LYS A 28 -7.02 9.26 -8.67
N LYS A 29 -6.82 9.74 -9.90
CA LYS A 29 -6.25 8.95 -11.02
C LYS A 29 -4.91 8.27 -10.73
N VAL A 30 -4.13 8.83 -9.79
CA VAL A 30 -2.81 8.34 -9.41
C VAL A 30 -2.74 7.78 -7.98
N GLY A 31 -3.89 7.70 -7.28
CA GLY A 31 -3.95 7.37 -5.87
C GLY A 31 -3.50 8.53 -4.98
N VAL A 32 -3.98 8.55 -3.74
CA VAL A 32 -3.66 9.61 -2.76
C VAL A 32 -2.74 9.06 -1.67
N VAL A 33 -3.03 7.86 -1.16
CA VAL A 33 -2.29 7.28 -0.02
C VAL A 33 -0.87 6.92 -0.44
N GLY A 34 -0.71 6.16 -1.54
CA GLY A 34 0.59 5.76 -2.04
C GLY A 34 1.46 6.96 -2.41
N LEU A 35 0.93 7.91 -3.18
CA LEU A 35 1.64 9.14 -3.55
C LEU A 35 2.15 9.91 -2.33
N THR A 36 1.31 10.05 -1.30
CA THR A 36 1.68 10.73 -0.05
C THR A 36 2.83 9.99 0.66
N LEU A 37 2.76 8.66 0.76
CA LEU A 37 3.78 7.86 1.43
C LEU A 37 5.10 7.83 0.64
N PHE A 38 5.06 7.82 -0.69
CA PHE A 38 6.25 7.95 -1.52
C PHE A 38 6.94 9.31 -1.32
N ASP A 39 6.18 10.41 -1.27
CA ASP A 39 6.75 11.73 -0.96
C ASP A 39 7.33 11.78 0.46
N LEU A 40 6.63 11.23 1.45
CA LEU A 40 7.14 11.14 2.82
C LEU A 40 8.43 10.32 2.89
N ARG A 41 8.58 9.26 2.08
CA ARG A 41 9.82 8.48 1.98
C ARG A 41 10.94 9.33 1.42
N ARG A 42 10.70 10.04 0.31
CA ARG A 42 11.65 11.00 -0.27
C ARG A 42 12.12 12.05 0.75
N ARG A 43 11.25 12.43 1.69
CA ARG A 43 11.53 13.39 2.78
C ARG A 43 12.12 12.76 4.05
N GLY A 44 12.42 11.46 4.03
CA GLY A 44 13.00 10.73 5.16
C GLY A 44 12.07 10.58 6.37
N LYS A 45 10.75 10.65 6.17
CA LYS A 45 9.74 10.51 7.24
C LYS A 45 9.23 9.09 7.40
N VAL A 46 9.26 8.31 6.32
CA VAL A 46 8.98 6.87 6.31
C VAL A 46 10.14 6.14 5.61
N ASN A 47 10.36 4.88 5.95
CA ASN A 47 11.45 4.06 5.44
C ASN A 47 10.93 3.01 4.46
N GLN A 48 10.53 1.83 4.94
CA GLN A 48 9.99 0.76 4.10
C GLN A 48 8.50 0.95 3.89
N LEU A 49 8.04 0.62 2.68
CA LEU A 49 6.63 0.68 2.28
C LEU A 49 6.17 -0.69 1.81
N GLY A 50 5.06 -1.15 2.38
CA GLY A 50 4.37 -2.37 1.94
C GLY A 50 2.99 -2.05 1.38
N MET A 51 2.50 -2.87 0.46
CA MET A 51 1.10 -2.87 0.03
C MET A 51 0.52 -4.28 0.13
N VAL A 52 -0.68 -4.39 0.69
CA VAL A 52 -1.37 -5.68 0.80
C VAL A 52 -2.80 -5.61 0.26
N GLY A 53 -3.18 -6.64 -0.48
CA GLY A 53 -4.54 -6.83 -0.98
C GLY A 53 -4.82 -8.31 -1.22
N VAL A 54 -6.05 -8.68 -1.60
CA VAL A 54 -6.43 -10.11 -1.67
C VAL A 54 -5.95 -10.84 -2.93
N ASN A 55 -5.47 -10.11 -3.95
CA ASN A 55 -5.08 -10.66 -5.24
C ASN A 55 -3.74 -10.08 -5.71
N GLY A 56 -2.68 -10.87 -5.55
CA GLY A 56 -1.33 -10.50 -5.94
C GLY A 56 -1.11 -10.37 -7.44
N THR A 57 -1.95 -11.01 -8.26
CA THR A 57 -1.85 -10.92 -9.73
C THR A 57 -2.04 -9.52 -10.29
N LYS A 58 -2.50 -8.58 -9.47
CA LYS A 58 -2.64 -7.16 -9.83
C LYS A 58 -1.34 -6.37 -9.66
N PHE A 59 -0.40 -6.81 -8.82
CA PHE A 59 0.76 -6.01 -8.47
C PHE A 59 1.70 -5.68 -9.63
N PRO A 60 1.94 -6.56 -10.62
CA PRO A 60 2.71 -6.16 -11.80
C PRO A 60 2.10 -4.95 -12.52
N ALA A 61 0.79 -4.96 -12.77
CA ALA A 61 0.10 -3.85 -13.42
C ALA A 61 0.04 -2.59 -12.52
N ILE A 62 -0.09 -2.74 -11.20
CA ILE A 62 0.00 -1.61 -10.27
C ILE A 62 1.38 -0.96 -10.33
N ARG A 63 2.47 -1.74 -10.37
CA ARG A 63 3.83 -1.19 -10.48
C ARG A 63 4.02 -0.40 -11.77
N GLU A 64 3.56 -0.94 -12.90
CA GLU A 64 3.58 -0.23 -14.20
C GLU A 64 2.77 1.07 -14.14
N HIS A 65 1.57 1.02 -13.53
CA HIS A 65 0.72 2.20 -13.35
C HIS A 65 1.40 3.29 -12.51
N LEU A 66 2.03 2.92 -11.39
CA LEU A 66 2.74 3.86 -10.52
C LEU A 66 4.00 4.41 -11.20
N ASP A 67 4.76 3.58 -11.91
CA ASP A 67 5.94 4.04 -12.64
C ASP A 67 5.57 5.12 -13.67
N LYS A 68 4.61 4.81 -14.53
CA LYS A 68 4.14 5.71 -15.59
C LYS A 68 3.59 7.02 -15.05
N ASN A 69 2.76 6.96 -14.02
CA ASN A 69 1.98 8.12 -13.56
C ASN A 69 2.61 8.88 -12.39
N ILE A 70 3.59 8.29 -11.71
CA ILE A 70 4.25 8.91 -10.54
C ILE A 70 5.75 8.99 -10.75
N THR A 71 6.46 7.86 -10.91
CA THR A 71 7.94 7.87 -11.02
C THR A 71 8.42 8.75 -12.16
N GLN A 72 7.86 8.56 -13.36
CA GLN A 72 8.23 9.32 -14.55
C GLN A 72 7.78 10.78 -14.50
N VAL A 73 6.68 11.08 -13.79
CA VAL A 73 6.10 12.43 -13.69
C VAL A 73 6.82 13.29 -12.65
N TYR A 74 7.19 12.70 -11.51
CA TYR A 74 7.76 13.41 -10.36
C TYR A 74 9.28 13.24 -10.23
N ASN A 75 9.99 13.28 -11.37
CA ASN A 75 11.45 13.28 -11.45
C ASN A 75 12.11 12.09 -10.72
N GLY A 76 11.66 10.87 -11.02
CA GLY A 76 12.22 9.64 -10.44
C GLY A 76 11.82 9.42 -8.99
N LEU A 77 10.64 9.90 -8.56
CA LEU A 77 10.11 9.60 -7.24
C LEU A 77 10.02 8.08 -7.06
N ASP A 78 10.72 7.55 -6.05
CA ASP A 78 10.72 6.11 -5.79
C ASP A 78 9.32 5.64 -5.37
N THR A 79 8.73 4.75 -6.17
CA THR A 79 7.44 4.09 -5.89
C THR A 79 7.58 2.62 -5.57
N SER A 80 8.78 2.14 -5.22
CA SER A 80 9.00 0.75 -4.80
C SER A 80 8.21 0.41 -3.54
N PHE A 81 7.72 -0.83 -3.45
CA PHE A 81 7.04 -1.38 -2.27
C PHE A 81 7.10 -2.91 -2.27
N ASP A 82 7.07 -3.48 -1.07
CA ASP A 82 6.86 -4.92 -0.86
C ASP A 82 5.38 -5.26 -1.00
N SER A 83 5.06 -6.37 -1.69
CA SER A 83 3.68 -6.71 -2.04
C SER A 83 3.22 -8.02 -1.42
N TYR A 84 2.02 -8.00 -0.83
CA TYR A 84 1.39 -9.15 -0.20
C TYR A 84 -0.04 -9.39 -0.78
N PRO A 85 -0.40 -10.62 -1.15
CA PRO A 85 0.47 -11.78 -1.28
C PRO A 85 1.44 -11.60 -2.46
N ALA A 86 2.28 -12.61 -2.71
CA ALA A 86 3.14 -12.65 -3.89
C ALA A 86 2.35 -12.47 -5.21
N ASN A 87 3.02 -12.01 -6.26
CA ASN A 87 2.42 -11.60 -7.54
C ASN A 87 1.56 -12.68 -8.22
N ASP A 88 1.70 -13.94 -7.86
CA ASP A 88 1.02 -15.09 -8.45
C ASP A 88 -0.04 -15.72 -7.53
N LYS A 89 -0.29 -15.11 -6.37
CA LYS A 89 -1.17 -15.67 -5.33
C LYS A 89 -2.43 -14.84 -5.08
N LYS A 90 -3.47 -15.52 -4.61
CA LYS A 90 -4.68 -14.91 -4.05
C LYS A 90 -4.83 -15.42 -2.63
N ASP A 91 -4.97 -14.48 -1.70
CA ASP A 91 -5.04 -14.77 -0.27
C ASP A 91 -5.73 -13.60 0.44
N SER A 92 -6.94 -13.86 0.94
CA SER A 92 -7.74 -12.87 1.67
C SER A 92 -7.13 -12.49 3.01
N ASP A 93 -6.30 -13.37 3.58
CA ASP A 93 -5.68 -13.22 4.90
C ASP A 93 -4.23 -12.73 4.82
N SER A 94 -3.74 -12.40 3.63
CA SER A 94 -2.38 -11.89 3.39
C SER A 94 -2.02 -10.65 4.22
N TYR A 95 -3.01 -9.89 4.69
CA TYR A 95 -2.80 -8.77 5.62
C TYR A 95 -2.14 -9.23 6.93
N LYS A 96 -2.38 -10.46 7.37
CA LYS A 96 -1.74 -11.03 8.57
C LYS A 96 -0.24 -11.14 8.39
N THR A 97 0.20 -11.81 7.31
CA THR A 97 1.60 -11.94 6.93
C THR A 97 2.28 -10.58 6.74
N ALA A 98 1.57 -9.62 6.14
CA ALA A 98 2.09 -8.28 5.93
C ALA A 98 2.28 -7.51 7.24
N ILE A 99 1.34 -7.62 8.18
CA ILE A 99 1.42 -7.01 9.51
C ILE A 99 2.49 -7.70 10.37
N ASP A 100 2.61 -9.03 10.31
CA ASP A 100 3.63 -9.80 11.04
C ASP A 100 5.07 -9.44 10.61
N ALA A 101 5.25 -8.85 9.43
CA ALA A 101 6.55 -8.37 8.95
C ALA A 101 6.95 -7.00 9.52
N LEU A 102 6.04 -6.28 10.18
CA LEU A 102 6.29 -4.98 10.81
C LEU A 102 6.84 -5.15 12.23
N LYS A 103 7.46 -4.08 12.76
CA LYS A 103 7.84 -4.00 14.18
C LYS A 103 6.86 -3.12 14.96
N ALA A 104 6.70 -3.39 16.26
CA ALA A 104 5.90 -2.54 17.14
C ALA A 104 6.31 -1.06 17.01
N GLY A 105 5.32 -0.18 16.87
CA GLY A 105 5.53 1.23 16.60
C GLY A 105 5.56 1.61 15.10
N ASP A 106 5.60 0.65 14.17
CA ASP A 106 5.30 0.91 12.76
C ASP A 106 3.80 1.22 12.57
N ALA A 107 3.39 1.61 11.37
CA ALA A 107 2.03 2.07 11.11
C ALA A 107 1.36 1.35 9.92
N ILE A 108 0.02 1.31 9.93
CA ILE A 108 -0.78 0.88 8.78
C ILE A 108 -1.80 1.95 8.35
N THR A 109 -2.22 1.86 7.09
CA THR A 109 -3.43 2.56 6.60
C THR A 109 -4.42 1.53 6.10
N ILE A 110 -5.71 1.67 6.41
CA ILE A 110 -6.76 0.71 6.00
C ILE A 110 -7.71 1.38 4.99
N PHE A 111 -7.59 0.98 3.73
CA PHE A 111 -8.44 1.38 2.60
C PHE A 111 -9.02 0.14 1.90
N THR A 112 -9.80 -0.62 2.67
CA THR A 112 -10.49 -1.85 2.24
C THR A 112 -12.01 -1.69 2.40
N PRO A 113 -12.85 -2.66 1.98
CA PRO A 113 -14.27 -2.62 2.29
C PRO A 113 -14.52 -2.57 3.81
N ASP A 114 -15.47 -1.76 4.25
CA ASP A 114 -15.72 -1.43 5.66
C ASP A 114 -15.87 -2.64 6.57
N THR A 115 -16.47 -3.72 6.09
CA THR A 115 -16.65 -4.98 6.83
C THR A 115 -15.33 -5.64 7.25
N THR A 116 -14.21 -5.23 6.66
CA THR A 116 -12.88 -5.76 6.95
C THR A 116 -12.04 -4.86 7.86
N HIS A 117 -12.47 -3.62 8.13
CA HIS A 117 -11.66 -2.67 8.93
C HIS A 117 -11.39 -3.18 10.33
N TYR A 118 -12.45 -3.64 11.03
CA TYR A 118 -12.33 -4.13 12.40
C TYR A 118 -11.33 -5.29 12.57
N PRO A 119 -11.43 -6.42 11.86
CA PRO A 119 -10.50 -7.53 12.05
C PRO A 119 -9.05 -7.17 11.69
N ILE A 120 -8.84 -6.31 10.68
CA ILE A 120 -7.50 -5.85 10.29
C ILE A 120 -6.90 -4.95 11.37
N ALA A 121 -7.66 -3.96 11.84
CA ALA A 121 -7.21 -3.03 12.88
C ALA A 121 -6.92 -3.76 14.20
N LEU A 122 -7.80 -4.68 14.61
CA LEU A 122 -7.59 -5.47 15.82
C LEU A 122 -6.30 -6.29 15.73
N TYR A 123 -6.07 -6.96 14.58
CA TYR A 123 -4.87 -7.77 14.37
C TYR A 123 -3.57 -6.94 14.44
N ALA A 124 -3.60 -5.71 13.93
CA ALA A 124 -2.49 -4.75 14.01
C ALA A 124 -2.22 -4.28 15.45
N ILE A 125 -3.29 -3.88 16.17
CA ILE A 125 -3.20 -3.38 17.55
C ILE A 125 -2.63 -4.46 18.49
N GLU A 126 -3.05 -5.72 18.33
CA GLU A 126 -2.52 -6.84 19.11
C GLU A 126 -1.00 -7.06 18.92
N ARG A 127 -0.41 -6.50 17.86
CA ARG A 127 1.03 -6.53 17.56
C ARG A 127 1.75 -5.22 17.86
N GLY A 128 1.05 -4.25 18.44
CA GLY A 128 1.60 -2.93 18.74
C GLY A 128 1.86 -2.08 17.50
N ILE A 129 1.12 -2.31 16.41
CA ILE A 129 1.19 -1.52 15.18
C ILE A 129 0.13 -0.41 15.25
N HIS A 130 0.50 0.80 14.83
CA HIS A 130 -0.32 2.01 14.85
C HIS A 130 -1.29 2.11 13.67
#